data_AF-A0A4Q3SNS5-F1
#
_entry.id   AF-A0A4Q3SNS5-F1
#
_cell.length_a   1.000
_cell.length_b   1.000
_cell.length_c   1.000
_cell.angle_alpha   90.00
_cell.angle_beta   90.00
_cell.angle_gamma   90.00
#
_symmetry.space_group_name_H-M   'P 1'
#
loop_
_entity.id
_entity.type
_entity.pdbx_description
1 polymer ?
#
loop_
_entity_poly.entity_id
_entity_poly.type
_entity_poly.pdbx_seq_one_letter_code
_entity_poly.pdbx_strand_id
1 'polypeptide(L)'
;MQKIFLTWPHKNTQWDWQLDDVVQLHEALVSVICDFADVVIAIPEIEIVNVRSRLAAMDVPLEYVYFYPVDSNDISFKIAGVI
;
A
#
# COMPACT_ATOMS: atom_id res chain seq x y z
N MET A 1 -1.98 -17.01 10.65
CA MET A 1 -2.19 -16.31 9.36
C MET A 1 -1.36 -15.04 9.45
N GLN A 2 -0.30 -14.93 8.66
CA GLN A 2 0.64 -13.80 8.76
C GLN A 2 0.05 -12.59 8.03
N LYS A 3 0.25 -11.39 8.59
CA LYS A 3 -0.18 -10.12 7.98
C LYS A 3 1.03 -9.24 7.74
N ILE A 4 1.08 -8.60 6.59
CA ILE A 4 2.16 -7.68 6.23
C ILE A 4 1.59 -6.26 6.16
N PHE A 5 2.23 -5.35 6.90
CA PHE A 5 1.89 -3.93 6.90
C PHE A 5 2.78 -3.18 5.92
N LEU A 6 2.15 -2.40 5.04
CA LEU A 6 2.80 -1.53 4.06
C LEU A 6 2.30 -0.10 4.24
N THR A 7 3.21 0.87 4.22
CA THR A 7 2.85 2.29 4.16
C THR A 7 2.86 2.73 2.71
N TRP A 8 1.75 3.28 2.22
CA TRP A 8 1.64 3.67 0.82
C TRP A 8 2.33 5.02 0.57
N PRO A 9 3.15 5.13 -0.50
CA PRO A 9 3.78 6.38 -0.88
C PRO A 9 2.71 7.39 -1.35
N HIS A 10 2.72 8.61 -0.82
CA HIS A 10 1.81 9.67 -1.22
C HIS A 10 2.53 11.02 -1.38
N LYS A 11 1.85 12.01 -1.98
CA LYS A 11 2.37 13.37 -2.19
C LYS A 11 2.72 14.03 -0.86
N ASN A 12 3.70 14.94 -0.86
CA ASN A 12 4.30 15.60 0.32
C ASN A 12 5.28 14.74 1.13
N THR A 13 5.93 13.79 0.46
CA THR A 13 6.87 12.88 1.12
C THR A 13 8.23 12.87 0.42
N GLN A 14 9.27 12.25 1.02
CA GLN A 14 10.63 12.22 0.43
C GLN A 14 10.71 11.58 -0.97
N TRP A 15 9.62 10.94 -1.42
CA TRP A 15 9.51 10.24 -2.70
C TRP A 15 8.76 11.04 -3.77
N ASP A 16 8.37 12.29 -3.51
CA ASP A 16 7.54 13.10 -4.43
C ASP A 16 8.14 13.23 -5.84
N TRP A 17 9.47 13.20 -5.96
CA TRP A 17 10.21 13.29 -7.22
C TRP A 17 10.27 11.96 -8.02
N GLN A 18 9.90 10.83 -7.40
CA GLN A 18 9.90 9.48 -7.97
C GLN A 18 8.60 8.72 -7.66
N LEU A 19 7.53 9.46 -7.34
CA LEU A 19 6.33 8.88 -6.76
C LEU A 19 5.69 7.83 -7.68
N ASP A 20 5.70 8.07 -8.98
CA ASP A 20 5.14 7.14 -9.97
C ASP A 20 5.88 5.79 -10.01
N ASP A 21 7.22 5.82 -9.98
CA ASP A 21 8.05 4.62 -9.97
C ASP A 21 7.89 3.84 -8.65
N VAL A 22 7.84 4.57 -7.53
CA VAL A 22 7.68 3.96 -6.20
C VAL A 22 6.28 3.37 -6.05
N VAL A 23 5.24 4.02 -6.57
CA VAL A 23 3.88 3.48 -6.58
C VAL A 23 3.82 2.18 -7.39
N GLN A 24 4.41 2.12 -8.58
CA GLN A 24 4.44 0.89 -9.39
C GLN A 24 5.13 -0.27 -8.65
N LEU A 25 6.22 0.02 -7.94
CA LEU A 25 6.88 -0.98 -7.10
C LEU A 25 5.95 -1.49 -5.97
N HIS A 26 5.22 -0.60 -5.31
CA HIS A 26 4.27 -0.99 -4.27
C HIS A 26 3.13 -1.82 -4.83
N GLU A 27 2.62 -1.48 -6.01
CA GLU A 27 1.60 -2.27 -6.70
C GLU A 27 2.06 -3.69 -7.00
N ALA A 28 3.26 -3.85 -7.57
CA ALA A 28 3.85 -5.16 -7.83
C ALA A 28 4.15 -5.93 -6.54
N LEU A 29 4.53 -5.23 -5.46
CA LEU A 29 4.79 -5.86 -4.17
C LEU A 29 3.48 -6.39 -3.56
N VAL A 30 2.42 -5.59 -3.57
CA VAL A 30 1.10 -6.01 -3.10
C VAL A 30 0.63 -7.22 -3.90
N SER A 31 0.70 -7.17 -5.24
CA SER A 31 0.24 -8.30 -6.07
C SER A 31 0.94 -9.62 -5.73
N VAL A 32 2.23 -9.58 -5.41
CA VAL A 32 2.99 -10.77 -5.02
C VAL A 32 2.68 -11.21 -3.59
N ILE A 33 2.56 -10.28 -2.64
CA ILE A 33 2.36 -10.63 -1.22
C ILE A 33 0.96 -11.22 -1.00
N CYS A 34 -0.06 -10.70 -1.69
CA CYS A 34 -1.44 -11.16 -1.53
C CYS A 34 -1.62 -12.66 -1.76
N ASP A 35 -0.75 -13.29 -2.55
CA ASP A 35 -0.77 -14.74 -2.79
C ASP A 35 -0.36 -15.56 -1.55
N PHE A 36 0.31 -14.95 -0.58
CA PHE A 36 0.91 -15.62 0.58
C PHE A 36 0.39 -15.11 1.93
N ALA A 37 -0.08 -13.86 2.01
CA ALA A 37 -0.46 -13.21 3.25
C ALA A 37 -1.48 -12.08 3.05
N ASP A 38 -2.22 -11.75 4.11
CA ASP A 38 -3.05 -10.55 4.14
C ASP A 38 -2.15 -9.30 4.13
N VAL A 39 -2.49 -8.32 3.30
CA VAL A 39 -1.78 -7.04 3.20
C VAL A 39 -2.61 -5.94 3.84
N VAL A 40 -2.01 -5.18 4.76
CA VAL A 40 -2.61 -3.98 5.34
C VAL A 40 -1.86 -2.76 4.83
N ILE A 41 -2.55 -1.89 4.09
CA ILE A 41 -1.98 -0.68 3.48
C ILE A 41 -2.39 0.53 4.30
N ALA A 42 -1.42 1.18 4.96
CA ALA A 42 -1.61 2.46 5.62
C ALA A 42 -1.49 3.59 4.60
N ILE A 43 -2.56 4.37 4.42
CA ILE A 43 -2.66 5.39 3.36
C ILE A 43 -3.64 6.51 3.77
N PRO A 44 -3.46 7.76 3.30
CA PRO A 44 -4.48 8.80 3.49
C PRO A 44 -5.84 8.38 2.92
N GLU A 45 -6.92 8.69 3.63
CA GLU A 45 -8.28 8.27 3.26
C GLU A 45 -8.66 8.71 1.83
N ILE A 46 -8.22 9.91 1.44
CA ILE A 46 -8.45 10.49 0.11
C ILE A 46 -7.84 9.66 -1.04
N GLU A 47 -6.77 8.91 -0.79
CA GLU A 47 -6.10 8.09 -1.82
C GLU A 47 -6.61 6.64 -1.86
N ILE A 48 -7.40 6.20 -0.88
CA ILE A 48 -7.89 4.80 -0.81
C ILE A 48 -8.63 4.40 -2.07
N VAL A 49 -9.54 5.25 -2.55
CA VAL A 49 -10.36 4.95 -3.74
C VAL A 49 -9.49 4.81 -4.99
N ASN A 50 -8.48 5.67 -5.12
CA ASN A 50 -7.54 5.67 -6.24
C ASN A 50 -6.71 4.38 -6.24
N VAL A 51 -6.04 4.08 -5.12
CA VAL A 51 -5.19 2.88 -4.99
C VAL A 51 -5.99 1.60 -5.13
N ARG A 52 -7.17 1.53 -4.53
CA ARG A 52 -8.06 0.37 -4.68
C ARG A 52 -8.44 0.13 -6.15
N SER A 53 -8.74 1.20 -6.89
CA SER A 53 -9.07 1.09 -8.32
C SER A 53 -7.89 0.61 -9.15
N ARG A 54 -6.68 1.07 -8.83
CA ARG A 54 -5.45 0.65 -9.52
C ARG A 54 -5.12 -0.82 -9.24
N LEU A 55 -5.19 -1.25 -7.98
CA LEU A 55 -5.00 -2.66 -7.60
C LEU A 55 -6.06 -3.56 -8.24
N ALA A 56 -7.32 -3.13 -8.29
CA ALA A 56 -8.38 -3.86 -8.99
C ALA A 56 -8.10 -4.02 -10.49
N ALA A 57 -7.58 -2.98 -11.14
CA ALA A 57 -7.22 -3.02 -12.56
C ALA A 57 -6.03 -3.96 -12.85
N MET A 58 -5.27 -4.33 -11.83
CA MET A 58 -4.17 -5.29 -11.89
C MET A 58 -4.58 -6.71 -11.49
N ASP A 59 -5.89 -6.98 -11.38
CA ASP A 59 -6.45 -8.27 -10.92
C ASP A 59 -5.92 -8.72 -9.54
N VAL A 60 -5.51 -7.77 -8.70
CA VAL A 60 -5.08 -8.08 -7.32
C VAL A 60 -6.30 -8.54 -6.51
N PRO A 61 -6.22 -9.67 -5.79
CA PRO A 61 -7.32 -10.17 -4.98
C PRO A 61 -7.55 -9.28 -3.76
N LEU A 62 -8.42 -8.29 -3.91
CA LEU A 62 -8.70 -7.25 -2.90
C LEU A 62 -9.28 -7.80 -1.59
N GLU A 63 -9.76 -9.04 -1.56
CA GLU A 63 -10.22 -9.71 -0.33
C GLU A 63 -9.08 -9.94 0.68
N TYR A 64 -7.83 -9.95 0.22
CA TYR A 64 -6.64 -10.03 1.06
C TYR A 64 -5.97 -8.66 1.28
N VAL A 65 -6.58 -7.56 0.81
CA VAL A 65 -6.04 -6.20 0.92
C VAL A 65 -6.94 -5.34 1.80
N TYR A 66 -6.38 -4.88 2.92
CA TYR A 66 -7.06 -4.04 3.90
C TYR A 66 -6.46 -2.64 3.87
N PHE A 67 -7.30 -1.61 3.77
CA PHE A 67 -6.84 -0.22 3.84
C PHE A 67 -7.01 0.31 5.27
N TYR A 68 -5.95 0.88 5.81
CA TYR A 68 -5.94 1.54 7.10
C TYR A 68 -5.75 3.05 6.90
N PRO A 69 -6.80 3.88 7.06
CA PRO A 69 -6.69 5.32 6.85
C PRO A 69 -5.75 5.93 7.89
N VAL A 70 -4.72 6.66 7.43
CA VAL A 70 -3.81 7.41 8.30
C VAL A 70 -3.54 8.79 7.71
N ASP A 71 -3.83 9.84 8.48
CA ASP A 71 -3.63 11.25 8.09
C ASP A 71 -2.18 11.75 8.27
N SER A 72 -1.26 10.83 8.59
CA SER A 72 0.10 11.19 8.99
C SER A 72 1.04 11.33 7.80
N ASN A 73 1.63 12.52 7.67
CA ASN A 73 2.75 12.83 6.76
C ASN A 73 4.06 12.08 7.12
N ASP A 74 4.08 11.32 8.22
CA ASP A 74 5.22 10.50 8.65
C ASP A 74 5.20 9.13 7.93
N ILE A 75 5.53 9.12 6.63
CA ILE A 75 5.73 7.90 5.83
C ILE A 75 7.09 7.24 6.07
N SER A 76 7.56 7.19 7.31
CA SER A 76 8.72 6.35 7.62
C SER A 76 8.40 4.92 7.16
N PHE A 77 9.03 4.47 6.07
CA PHE A 77 8.88 3.13 5.50
C PHE A 77 9.18 2.10 6.60
N LYS A 78 8.12 1.65 7.27
CA LYS A 78 8.16 0.60 8.27
C LYS A 78 7.39 -0.55 7.70
N ILE A 79 8.11 -1.57 7.23
CA ILE A 79 7.58 -2.92 7.19
C ILE A 79 7.41 -3.32 8.67
N ALA A 80 6.26 -3.00 9.25
CA ALA A 80 5.94 -3.45 10.59
C ALA A 80 5.72 -4.96 10.51
N GLY A 81 6.76 -5.71 10.87
CA GLY A 81 6.72 -7.16 10.90
C GLY A 81 5.65 -7.67 11.86
N VAL A 82 4.84 -8.58 11.33
CA VAL A 82 4.19 -9.72 11.99
C VAL A 82 3.56 -9.42 13.37
N ILE A 83 2.23 -9.33 13.38
CA ILE A 83 1.41 -9.71 14.55
C ILE A 83 0.87 -11.12 14.33
#